data_AF-A0A9X2TBR4-F1
#
_entry.id   AF-A0A9X2TBR4-F1
#
_cell.length_a   1.000
_cell.length_b   1.000
_cell.length_c   1.000
_cell.angle_alpha   90.00
_cell.angle_beta   90.00
_cell.angle_gamma   90.00
#
_symmetry.space_group_name_H-M   'P 1'
#
loop_
_entity.id
_entity.type
_entity.pdbx_description
1 polymer ?
#
loop_
_entity_poly.entity_id
_entity_poly.type
_entity_poly.pdbx_seq_one_letter_code
_entity_poly.pdbx_strand_id
1 'polypeptide(L)'
;MQLNQVFSSMRRWDAALGVGLLAVALVLTGCDSDDSGMDDEFDDPATTLTLAERVSNQDALSTLNTALGATGQAETLGSEDATFTVFAPSNAAFEPYDVDFLTRNTGLLSSVLDYHIVQGDALTADNLEDGQTLTTVQGDELEVTIDDEGNVFVEGAQVTTADVEATNGVAHVVDDVLLTNRTAAERLQVTSATEQLYQAIDNAGLADAFGNADNMWTTFAPNNAAFENADLSGFSDSEVQQILQYHVLDGVNSSADLVQLLSDNNGEVTVTTLQGEDVTITEQEDGTIVFNGGEATLNLDRVDQRASNGIIHQIDGLLIPPSFNQSVSYDLAAQSNDGDVAPDGVSGTVTFWEAGPDQTVVTLELDDGATNTNVAHPAHIHDSESGDIAIYLTPIDGSGGGGTSARLVDRPFSELAAFDGYVNIHESVENLGTVVSQGDIGANATGTRAAGLDLVDNPRSETYTLDANSNDGSVAPGGIPGSVEFLELTNSLTFVQVSLDTGNGATGANVSHPAHIHNGSAGSGGDIEYYLSPVDGSDTDARSGKLVDESYDTLVGFDGYVNVHESVANLGNVVSQGNIGANN
;
A
#
# COMPACT_ATOMS: atom_id res chain seq x y z
N MET A 1 -9.41 -25.42 -20.68
CA MET A 1 -8.48 -26.03 -21.67
C MET A 1 -7.89 -25.00 -22.65
N GLN A 2 -7.80 -23.73 -22.22
CA GLN A 2 -6.89 -22.70 -22.72
C GLN A 2 -6.55 -21.95 -21.44
N LEU A 3 -5.36 -22.14 -20.86
CA LEU A 3 -4.79 -21.35 -19.74
C LEU A 3 -3.38 -21.86 -19.36
N ASN A 4 -3.05 -23.13 -19.67
CA ASN A 4 -1.67 -23.67 -19.58
C ASN A 4 -0.63 -23.01 -20.52
N GLN A 5 -0.98 -21.93 -21.24
CA GLN A 5 -0.06 -21.18 -22.10
C GLN A 5 0.10 -19.72 -21.67
N VAL A 6 -0.49 -19.28 -20.56
CA VAL A 6 -0.33 -17.90 -20.10
C VAL A 6 0.95 -17.71 -19.28
N PHE A 7 1.41 -18.73 -18.55
CA PHE A 7 2.60 -18.62 -17.69
C PHE A 7 3.94 -19.00 -18.34
N SER A 8 3.96 -19.48 -19.59
CA SER A 8 5.22 -19.66 -20.35
C SER A 8 5.48 -18.57 -21.40
N SER A 9 4.64 -17.53 -21.47
CA SER A 9 4.83 -16.45 -22.46
C SER A 9 4.31 -15.10 -21.98
N MET A 10 4.90 -14.53 -20.93
CA MET A 10 4.68 -13.13 -20.56
C MET A 10 6.00 -12.40 -20.29
N ARG A 11 6.79 -12.22 -21.36
CA ARG A 11 7.65 -11.04 -21.54
C ARG A 11 7.52 -10.57 -22.98
N ARG A 12 6.45 -9.82 -23.28
CA ARG A 12 6.33 -9.07 -24.53
C ARG A 12 6.25 -7.59 -24.20
N TRP A 13 7.39 -6.92 -24.31
CA TRP A 13 7.46 -5.46 -24.32
C TRP A 13 6.99 -4.97 -25.69
N ASP A 14 5.86 -4.27 -25.73
CA ASP A 14 5.43 -3.53 -26.91
C ASP A 14 6.23 -2.22 -27.03
N ALA A 15 7.36 -2.26 -27.73
CA ALA A 15 8.04 -1.07 -28.23
C ALA A 15 7.62 -0.78 -29.68
N ALA A 16 6.65 0.10 -29.85
CA ALA A 16 6.30 0.66 -31.14
C ALA A 16 7.42 1.58 -31.67
N LEU A 17 8.18 1.12 -32.67
CA LEU A 17 9.07 1.99 -33.46
C LEU A 17 9.01 1.60 -34.94
N GLY A 18 8.43 2.50 -35.72
CA GLY A 18 8.26 2.35 -37.16
C GLY A 18 9.59 2.34 -37.91
N VAL A 19 9.85 1.26 -38.65
CA VAL A 19 10.97 1.16 -39.59
C VAL A 19 10.49 1.49 -40.99
N GLY A 20 10.91 2.66 -41.49
CA GLY A 20 10.85 3.00 -42.90
C GLY A 20 11.92 2.23 -43.68
N LEU A 21 11.48 1.52 -44.72
CA LEU A 21 12.32 0.87 -45.72
C LEU A 21 13.26 1.89 -46.41
N LEU A 22 14.57 1.68 -46.35
CA LEU A 22 15.49 2.26 -47.34
C LEU A 22 16.57 1.24 -47.72
N ALA A 23 16.34 0.56 -48.85
CA ALA A 23 17.32 -0.30 -49.48
C ALA A 23 18.38 0.57 -50.20
N VAL A 24 19.65 0.43 -49.79
CA VAL A 24 20.79 0.92 -50.56
C VAL A 24 21.60 -0.30 -51.01
N ALA A 25 21.48 -0.63 -52.29
CA ALA A 25 22.34 -1.59 -52.96
C ALA A 25 23.71 -0.94 -53.21
N LEU A 26 24.78 -1.52 -52.67
CA LEU A 26 26.15 -1.21 -53.08
C LEU A 26 26.73 -2.41 -53.84
N VAL A 27 26.87 -2.25 -55.15
CA VAL A 27 27.60 -3.17 -56.03
C VAL A 27 29.05 -2.69 -56.09
N LEU A 28 30.02 -3.54 -55.75
CA LEU A 28 31.38 -3.44 -56.28
C LEU A 28 31.96 -4.83 -56.57
N THR A 29 31.95 -5.15 -57.88
CA THR A 29 32.96 -5.83 -58.71
C THR A 29 33.93 -6.83 -58.07
N GLY A 30 33.88 -8.06 -58.59
CA GLY A 30 34.99 -8.99 -58.55
C GLY A 30 36.10 -8.66 -59.56
N CYS A 31 37.28 -9.20 -59.28
CA CYS A 31 38.30 -9.56 -60.25
C CYS A 31 38.91 -10.89 -59.81
N ASP A 32 38.92 -11.83 -60.74
CA ASP A 32 39.57 -13.14 -60.69
C ASP A 32 41.02 -12.99 -61.19
N SER A 33 42.00 -13.57 -60.48
CA SER A 33 43.29 -14.07 -61.03
C SER A 33 44.10 -14.78 -59.92
N ASP A 34 44.48 -16.03 -60.21
CA ASP A 34 45.38 -16.92 -59.46
C ASP A 34 46.65 -16.24 -58.88
N ASP A 35 47.09 -16.64 -57.67
CA ASP A 35 48.40 -17.30 -57.41
C ASP A 35 48.73 -17.40 -55.91
N SER A 36 49.12 -18.62 -55.50
CA SER A 36 49.98 -19.02 -54.37
C SER A 36 49.56 -18.76 -52.92
N GLY A 37 49.46 -19.88 -52.18
CA GLY A 37 49.05 -19.94 -50.79
C GLY A 37 49.92 -19.16 -49.80
N MET A 38 49.21 -18.57 -48.84
CA MET A 38 49.62 -18.52 -47.43
C MET A 38 48.40 -18.99 -46.63
N ASP A 39 48.60 -19.99 -45.78
CA ASP A 39 47.68 -20.36 -44.71
C ASP A 39 47.69 -19.19 -43.71
N ASP A 40 46.82 -18.20 -43.91
CA ASP A 40 46.49 -17.22 -42.87
C ASP A 40 45.28 -17.75 -42.10
N GLU A 41 45.58 -18.44 -41.02
CA GLU A 41 44.67 -18.71 -39.91
C GLU A 41 44.16 -17.34 -39.42
N PHE A 42 42.98 -16.95 -39.88
CA PHE A 42 42.26 -15.79 -39.33
C PHE A 42 41.84 -16.17 -37.91
N ASP A 43 42.71 -15.89 -36.95
CA ASP A 43 42.40 -15.90 -35.53
C ASP A 43 41.22 -14.93 -35.32
N ASP A 44 40.09 -15.44 -34.83
CA ASP A 44 38.94 -14.62 -34.47
C ASP A 44 39.39 -13.65 -33.36
N PRO A 45 39.28 -12.32 -33.52
CA PRO A 45 39.64 -11.38 -32.44
C PRO A 45 38.89 -11.64 -31.13
N ALA A 46 37.82 -12.44 -31.13
CA ALA A 46 37.09 -12.91 -29.96
C ALA A 46 37.95 -13.70 -28.94
N THR A 47 38.87 -14.58 -29.35
CA THR A 47 39.53 -15.53 -28.41
C THR A 47 40.81 -14.99 -27.74
N THR A 48 41.04 -13.67 -27.77
CA THR A 48 42.29 -13.04 -27.28
C THR A 48 42.15 -12.31 -25.93
N LEU A 49 40.93 -12.20 -25.39
CA LEU A 49 40.64 -11.47 -24.15
C LEU A 49 40.37 -12.43 -22.99
N THR A 50 40.84 -12.09 -21.80
CA THR A 50 40.44 -12.74 -20.54
C THR A 50 38.99 -12.43 -20.17
N LEU A 51 38.39 -13.18 -19.25
CA LEU A 51 37.03 -12.95 -18.76
C LEU A 51 36.85 -11.54 -18.16
N ALA A 52 37.84 -11.08 -17.37
CA ALA A 52 37.81 -9.71 -16.84
C ALA A 52 37.79 -8.66 -17.96
N GLU A 53 38.59 -8.86 -19.02
CA GLU A 53 38.61 -7.96 -20.16
C GLU A 53 37.31 -8.03 -20.97
N ARG A 54 36.73 -9.23 -21.16
CA ARG A 54 35.41 -9.41 -21.80
C ARG A 54 34.33 -8.62 -21.07
N VAL A 55 34.24 -8.76 -19.75
CA VAL A 55 33.28 -8.03 -18.92
C VAL A 55 33.51 -6.52 -19.04
N SER A 56 34.78 -6.07 -18.98
CA SER A 56 35.10 -4.64 -19.09
C SER A 56 34.81 -4.01 -20.46
N ASN A 57 34.82 -4.81 -21.52
CA ASN A 57 34.61 -4.36 -22.91
C ASN A 57 33.15 -4.44 -23.37
N GLN A 58 32.22 -4.81 -22.49
CA GLN A 58 30.79 -4.89 -22.80
C GLN A 58 30.00 -3.86 -21.99
N ASP A 59 29.41 -2.87 -22.67
CA ASP A 59 28.60 -1.83 -22.02
C ASP A 59 27.45 -2.41 -21.17
N ALA A 60 26.87 -3.52 -21.63
CA ALA A 60 25.80 -4.26 -20.96
C ALA A 60 26.21 -4.92 -19.63
N LEU A 61 27.52 -5.02 -19.34
CA LEU A 61 28.10 -5.61 -18.13
C LEU A 61 28.85 -4.58 -17.27
N SER A 62 28.66 -3.28 -17.54
CA SER A 62 29.40 -2.21 -16.85
C SER A 62 29.15 -2.16 -15.33
N THR A 63 27.95 -2.56 -14.88
CA THR A 63 27.64 -2.69 -13.43
C THR A 63 28.42 -3.84 -12.81
N LEU A 64 28.44 -5.00 -13.45
CA LEU A 64 29.25 -6.15 -13.04
C LEU A 64 30.75 -5.81 -12.99
N ASN A 65 31.27 -5.12 -14.02
CA ASN A 65 32.66 -4.69 -14.06
C ASN A 65 33.02 -3.79 -12.85
N THR A 66 32.12 -2.87 -12.50
CA THR A 66 32.29 -2.00 -11.32
C THR A 66 32.29 -2.82 -10.03
N ALA A 67 31.37 -3.77 -9.91
CA ALA A 67 31.25 -4.65 -8.74
C ALA A 67 32.49 -5.53 -8.55
N LEU A 68 32.98 -6.17 -9.61
CA LEU A 68 34.22 -6.96 -9.63
C LEU A 68 35.44 -6.12 -9.25
N GLY A 69 35.50 -4.86 -9.69
CA GLY A 69 36.55 -3.92 -9.32
C GLY A 69 36.49 -3.50 -7.84
N ALA A 70 35.29 -3.42 -7.26
CA ALA A 70 35.12 -3.07 -5.84
C ALA A 70 35.54 -4.19 -4.88
N THR A 71 35.43 -5.45 -5.30
CA THR A 71 35.77 -6.64 -4.50
C THR A 71 37.16 -7.21 -4.79
N GLY A 72 37.79 -6.83 -5.90
CA GLY A 72 39.06 -7.38 -6.36
C GLY A 72 38.92 -8.74 -7.08
N GLN A 73 37.71 -9.11 -7.48
CA GLN A 73 37.46 -10.32 -8.28
C GLN A 73 37.82 -10.12 -9.75
N ALA A 74 37.95 -8.87 -10.22
CA ALA A 74 38.48 -8.56 -11.54
C ALA A 74 39.89 -9.15 -11.74
N GLU A 75 40.76 -9.10 -10.73
CA GLU A 75 42.08 -9.72 -10.78
C GLU A 75 42.02 -11.25 -10.84
N THR A 76 41.05 -11.86 -10.16
CA THR A 76 40.84 -13.32 -10.17
C THR A 76 40.40 -13.78 -11.56
N LEU A 77 39.40 -13.10 -12.14
CA LEU A 77 38.89 -13.40 -13.49
C LEU A 77 39.85 -12.98 -14.61
N GLY A 78 40.88 -12.20 -14.31
CA GLY A 78 41.97 -11.88 -15.24
C GLY A 78 43.12 -12.87 -15.21
N SER A 79 43.10 -13.87 -14.32
CA SER A 79 44.18 -14.86 -14.23
C SER A 79 44.13 -15.86 -15.39
N GLU A 80 45.21 -15.94 -16.16
CA GLU A 80 45.38 -16.95 -17.23
C GLU A 80 45.78 -18.34 -16.69
N ASP A 81 46.15 -18.43 -15.42
CA ASP A 81 46.57 -19.70 -14.78
C ASP A 81 45.38 -20.55 -14.30
N ALA A 82 44.15 -20.04 -14.43
CA ALA A 82 42.92 -20.69 -14.00
C ALA A 82 41.86 -20.61 -15.11
N THR A 83 40.94 -21.58 -15.10
CA THR A 83 39.81 -21.64 -16.03
C THR A 83 38.52 -21.41 -15.25
N PHE A 84 37.61 -20.60 -15.79
CA PHE A 84 36.35 -20.27 -15.14
C PHE A 84 35.14 -20.38 -16.09
N THR A 85 33.98 -20.61 -15.50
CA THR A 85 32.66 -20.33 -16.10
C THR A 85 32.01 -19.25 -15.25
N VAL A 86 31.60 -18.13 -15.87
CA VAL A 86 31.01 -17.00 -15.16
C VAL A 86 29.58 -16.78 -15.65
N PHE A 87 28.61 -16.87 -14.74
CA PHE A 87 27.24 -16.44 -15.00
C PHE A 87 27.18 -14.94 -14.74
N ALA A 88 27.33 -14.12 -15.78
CA ALA A 88 27.54 -12.68 -15.68
C ALA A 88 26.19 -11.92 -15.68
N PRO A 89 25.74 -11.31 -14.57
CA PRO A 89 24.50 -10.56 -14.59
C PRO A 89 24.62 -9.30 -15.46
N SER A 90 23.62 -9.08 -16.30
CA SER A 90 23.52 -7.85 -17.10
C SER A 90 23.23 -6.62 -16.23
N ASN A 91 23.37 -5.40 -16.78
CA ASN A 91 22.96 -4.19 -16.07
C ASN A 91 21.48 -4.24 -15.66
N ALA A 92 20.60 -4.78 -16.52
CA ALA A 92 19.18 -4.95 -16.21
C ALA A 92 18.95 -5.92 -15.04
N ALA A 93 19.80 -6.95 -14.92
CA ALA A 93 19.78 -7.87 -13.78
C ALA A 93 20.08 -7.16 -12.45
N PHE A 94 20.90 -6.11 -12.46
CA PHE A 94 21.22 -5.33 -11.25
C PHE A 94 20.18 -4.25 -10.91
N GLU A 95 19.32 -3.82 -11.84
CA GLU A 95 18.36 -2.71 -11.61
C GLU A 95 17.45 -2.91 -10.38
N PRO A 96 16.96 -4.12 -10.07
CA PRO A 96 16.13 -4.33 -8.88
C PRO A 96 16.83 -4.23 -7.52
N TYR A 97 18.17 -4.19 -7.51
CA TYR A 97 18.98 -4.34 -6.31
C TYR A 97 19.68 -3.03 -5.94
N ASP A 98 19.92 -2.83 -4.65
CA ASP A 98 20.68 -1.69 -4.14
C ASP A 98 22.18 -1.96 -4.33
N VAL A 99 22.66 -1.68 -5.54
CA VAL A 99 24.08 -1.77 -5.93
C VAL A 99 24.96 -0.88 -5.03
N ASP A 100 24.41 0.22 -4.54
CA ASP A 100 25.08 1.19 -3.69
C ASP A 100 25.33 0.60 -2.30
N PHE A 101 24.33 -0.07 -1.72
CA PHE A 101 24.47 -0.89 -0.51
C PHE A 101 25.47 -2.03 -0.71
N LEU A 102 25.35 -2.79 -1.80
CA LEU A 102 26.26 -3.90 -2.09
C LEU A 102 27.72 -3.44 -2.19
N THR A 103 27.97 -2.33 -2.89
CA THR A 103 29.32 -1.78 -3.08
C THR A 103 29.93 -1.28 -1.77
N ARG A 104 29.10 -0.81 -0.82
CA ARG A 104 29.55 -0.45 0.54
C ARG A 104 29.80 -1.67 1.43
N ASN A 105 29.16 -2.81 1.12
CA ASN A 105 29.27 -4.08 1.84
C ASN A 105 30.08 -5.10 1.03
N THR A 106 31.36 -4.79 0.78
CA THR A 106 32.22 -5.58 -0.13
C THR A 106 32.39 -7.05 0.26
N GLY A 107 32.22 -7.42 1.54
CA GLY A 107 32.21 -8.82 1.95
C GLY A 107 30.98 -9.60 1.45
N LEU A 108 29.80 -8.98 1.55
CA LEU A 108 28.56 -9.54 0.99
C LEU A 108 28.65 -9.58 -0.53
N LEU A 109 29.05 -8.47 -1.16
CA LEU A 109 29.20 -8.38 -2.61
C LEU A 109 30.20 -9.41 -3.16
N SER A 110 31.35 -9.59 -2.51
CA SER A 110 32.31 -10.63 -2.91
C SER A 110 31.67 -12.00 -2.87
N SER A 111 30.96 -12.33 -1.78
CA SER A 111 30.31 -13.62 -1.63
C SER A 111 29.16 -13.84 -2.64
N VAL A 112 28.44 -12.77 -3.03
CA VAL A 112 27.44 -12.83 -4.11
C VAL A 112 28.13 -13.10 -5.44
N LEU A 113 29.19 -12.36 -5.77
CA LEU A 113 29.91 -12.53 -7.03
C LEU A 113 30.63 -13.88 -7.12
N ASP A 114 31.16 -14.41 -6.01
CA ASP A 114 31.77 -15.75 -5.97
C ASP A 114 30.75 -16.87 -6.25
N TYR A 115 29.47 -16.63 -5.94
CA TYR A 115 28.37 -17.55 -6.27
C TYR A 115 28.04 -17.56 -7.77
N HIS A 116 28.49 -16.56 -8.54
CA HIS A 116 28.31 -16.51 -9.98
C HIS A 116 29.47 -17.18 -10.76
N ILE A 117 30.52 -17.63 -10.05
CA ILE A 117 31.75 -18.12 -10.66
C ILE A 117 31.92 -19.59 -10.34
N VAL A 118 32.11 -20.41 -11.37
CA VAL A 118 32.53 -21.80 -11.27
C VAL A 118 33.97 -21.89 -11.73
N GLN A 119 34.82 -22.57 -10.95
CA GLN A 119 36.25 -22.72 -11.27
C GLN A 119 36.57 -24.14 -11.72
N GLY A 120 37.47 -24.26 -12.70
CA GLY A 120 38.06 -25.52 -13.13
C GLY A 120 37.64 -25.97 -14.53
N ASP A 121 36.49 -25.49 -15.00
CA ASP A 121 35.90 -25.88 -16.29
C ASP A 121 35.39 -24.64 -17.06
N ALA A 122 35.55 -24.66 -18.38
CA ALA A 122 34.94 -23.71 -19.31
C ALA A 122 33.73 -24.39 -19.97
N LEU A 123 32.57 -24.28 -19.32
CA LEU A 123 31.35 -24.98 -19.70
C LEU A 123 30.58 -24.14 -20.71
N THR A 124 30.64 -24.51 -21.99
CA THR A 124 29.76 -23.89 -23.00
C THR A 124 28.32 -24.38 -22.85
N ALA A 125 27.36 -23.77 -23.54
CA ALA A 125 25.96 -24.18 -23.51
C ALA A 125 25.79 -25.66 -23.89
N ASP A 126 26.61 -26.17 -24.81
CA ASP A 126 26.64 -27.60 -25.21
C ASP A 126 27.16 -28.54 -24.10
N ASN A 127 27.79 -28.01 -23.05
CA ASN A 127 28.26 -28.77 -21.89
C ASN A 127 27.29 -28.70 -20.72
N LEU A 128 26.27 -27.84 -20.80
CA LEU A 128 25.26 -27.71 -19.77
C LEU A 128 24.16 -28.76 -19.97
N GLU A 129 23.81 -29.46 -18.90
CA GLU A 129 22.76 -30.49 -18.91
C GLU A 129 21.60 -30.07 -17.99
N ASP A 130 20.37 -30.44 -18.36
CA ASP A 130 19.19 -30.22 -17.51
C ASP A 130 19.34 -30.97 -16.17
N GLY A 131 19.14 -30.24 -15.06
CA GLY A 131 19.33 -30.74 -13.70
C GLY A 131 20.80 -30.86 -13.25
N GLN A 132 21.75 -30.31 -14.01
CA GLN A 132 23.16 -30.29 -13.63
C GLN A 132 23.39 -29.40 -12.41
N THR A 133 24.19 -29.88 -11.45
CA THR A 133 24.70 -29.04 -10.35
C THR A 133 26.15 -28.64 -10.55
N LEU A 134 26.49 -27.39 -10.26
CA LEU A 134 27.84 -26.82 -10.41
C LEU A 134 28.32 -26.21 -9.10
N THR A 135 29.47 -26.62 -8.60
CA THR A 135 30.06 -26.02 -7.39
C THR A 135 30.70 -24.67 -7.71
N THR A 136 30.26 -23.63 -7.00
CA THR A 136 30.77 -22.26 -7.16
C THR A 136 32.07 -22.03 -6.40
N VAL A 137 32.74 -20.91 -6.68
CA VAL A 137 33.91 -20.44 -5.91
C VAL A 137 33.52 -20.14 -4.46
N GLN A 138 32.29 -19.68 -4.23
CA GLN A 138 31.77 -19.45 -2.88
C GLN A 138 31.68 -20.77 -2.08
N GLY A 139 31.36 -21.88 -2.75
CA GLY A 139 31.28 -23.23 -2.18
C GLY A 139 29.92 -23.90 -2.30
N ASP A 140 28.85 -23.12 -2.45
CA ASP A 140 27.49 -23.61 -2.70
C ASP A 140 27.32 -24.12 -4.15
N GLU A 141 26.29 -24.94 -4.39
CA GLU A 141 25.95 -25.49 -5.70
C GLU A 141 24.93 -24.62 -6.43
N LEU A 142 25.08 -24.49 -7.75
CA LEU A 142 24.10 -23.93 -8.69
C LEU A 142 23.40 -25.06 -9.44
N GLU A 143 22.08 -24.99 -9.57
CA GLU A 143 21.28 -25.84 -10.45
C GLU A 143 21.08 -25.18 -11.81
N VAL A 144 21.33 -25.95 -12.88
CA VAL A 144 21.01 -25.59 -14.25
C VAL A 144 19.72 -26.31 -14.66
N THR A 145 18.77 -25.57 -15.24
CA THR A 145 17.56 -26.14 -15.84
C THR A 145 17.46 -25.73 -17.30
N ILE A 146 16.96 -26.64 -18.14
CA ILE A 146 16.74 -26.39 -19.57
C ILE A 146 15.29 -26.69 -19.88
N ASP A 147 14.56 -25.68 -20.37
CA ASP A 147 13.15 -25.86 -20.71
C ASP A 147 12.95 -26.63 -22.03
N ASP A 148 11.69 -26.96 -22.34
CA ASP A 148 11.32 -27.68 -23.57
C ASP A 148 11.65 -26.89 -24.86
N GLU A 149 11.87 -25.58 -24.75
CA GLU A 149 12.25 -24.68 -25.86
C GLU A 149 13.77 -24.60 -26.04
N GLY A 150 14.53 -25.18 -25.11
CA GLY A 150 15.99 -25.18 -25.09
C GLY A 150 16.61 -23.93 -24.45
N ASN A 151 15.83 -23.12 -23.74
CA ASN A 151 16.36 -21.99 -22.98
C ASN A 151 17.04 -22.52 -21.70
N VAL A 152 18.23 -22.00 -21.40
CA VAL A 152 18.99 -22.37 -20.21
C VAL A 152 18.70 -21.38 -19.09
N PHE A 153 18.47 -21.89 -17.89
CA PHE A 153 18.31 -21.13 -16.67
C PHE A 153 19.31 -21.62 -15.62
N VAL A 154 19.86 -20.69 -14.84
CA VAL A 154 20.77 -20.98 -13.73
C VAL A 154 20.13 -20.40 -12.48
N GLU A 155 19.75 -21.26 -11.53
CA GLU A 155 19.01 -20.85 -10.32
C GLU A 155 17.73 -20.05 -10.63
N GLY A 156 17.13 -20.28 -11.79
CA GLY A 156 15.95 -19.56 -12.29
C GLY A 156 16.24 -18.28 -13.09
N ALA A 157 17.49 -17.79 -13.11
CA ALA A 157 17.89 -16.68 -13.98
C ALA A 157 18.12 -17.17 -15.41
N GLN A 158 17.52 -16.52 -16.40
CA GLN A 158 17.65 -16.92 -17.80
C GLN A 158 19.02 -16.53 -18.35
N VAL A 159 19.68 -17.45 -19.04
CA VAL A 159 20.86 -17.14 -19.86
C VAL A 159 20.40 -16.43 -21.13
N THR A 160 20.65 -15.11 -21.20
CA THR A 160 20.26 -14.24 -22.32
C THR A 160 21.31 -14.17 -23.42
N THR A 161 22.58 -14.45 -23.10
CA THR A 161 23.65 -14.59 -24.08
C THR A 161 24.61 -15.67 -23.59
N ALA A 162 24.61 -16.81 -24.25
CA ALA A 162 25.50 -17.91 -23.93
C ALA A 162 26.84 -17.79 -24.67
N ASP A 163 27.84 -18.54 -24.22
CA ASP A 163 29.09 -18.81 -24.93
C ASP A 163 29.93 -17.57 -25.28
N VAL A 164 30.03 -16.62 -24.34
CA VAL A 164 31.00 -15.53 -24.45
C VAL A 164 32.39 -16.06 -24.11
N GLU A 165 33.06 -16.65 -25.10
CA GLU A 165 34.38 -17.27 -24.94
C GLU A 165 35.48 -16.27 -24.56
N ALA A 166 36.41 -16.68 -23.71
CA ALA A 166 37.58 -15.94 -23.28
C ALA A 166 38.83 -16.84 -23.25
N THR A 167 40.03 -16.26 -23.15
CA THR A 167 41.29 -17.02 -23.09
C THR A 167 41.39 -17.94 -21.87
N ASN A 168 40.70 -17.59 -20.79
CA ASN A 168 40.72 -18.27 -19.50
C ASN A 168 39.34 -18.77 -19.06
N GLY A 169 38.39 -18.96 -19.99
CA GLY A 169 37.07 -19.48 -19.64
C GLY A 169 35.94 -19.09 -20.59
N VAL A 170 34.72 -19.13 -20.06
CA VAL A 170 33.49 -18.74 -20.76
C VAL A 170 32.57 -17.95 -19.84
N ALA A 171 31.87 -16.95 -20.39
CA ALA A 171 30.83 -16.23 -19.68
C ALA A 171 29.46 -16.47 -20.32
N HIS A 172 28.44 -16.58 -19.48
CA HIS A 172 27.02 -16.66 -19.85
C HIS A 172 26.31 -15.47 -19.22
N VAL A 173 25.75 -14.58 -20.03
CA VAL A 173 25.04 -13.40 -19.52
C VAL A 173 23.68 -13.82 -18.99
N VAL A 174 23.36 -13.48 -17.74
CA VAL A 174 22.09 -13.81 -17.07
C VAL A 174 21.24 -12.56 -16.80
N ASP A 175 19.92 -12.74 -16.69
CA ASP A 175 18.95 -11.65 -16.50
C ASP A 175 18.58 -11.35 -15.04
N ASP A 176 19.12 -12.08 -14.07
CA ASP A 176 18.99 -11.80 -12.63
C ASP A 176 20.33 -12.03 -11.90
N VAL A 177 20.48 -11.39 -10.74
CA VAL A 177 21.59 -11.67 -9.82
C VAL A 177 21.26 -12.95 -9.04
N LEU A 178 22.17 -13.92 -9.07
CA LEU A 178 22.03 -15.18 -8.36
C LEU A 178 22.11 -14.94 -6.84
N LEU A 179 20.97 -15.06 -6.17
CA LEU A 179 20.81 -14.86 -4.72
C LEU A 179 20.10 -16.05 -4.04
N THR A 180 19.95 -17.18 -4.72
CA THR A 180 19.18 -18.32 -4.19
C THR A 180 19.83 -19.01 -3.00
N ASN A 181 21.14 -18.84 -2.81
CA ASN A 181 21.85 -19.29 -1.60
C ASN A 181 21.76 -18.29 -0.43
N ARG A 182 21.10 -17.15 -0.62
CA ARG A 182 20.88 -16.16 0.43
C ARG A 182 19.58 -16.42 1.15
N THR A 183 19.55 -16.08 2.43
CA THR A 183 18.30 -16.12 3.21
C THR A 183 17.33 -15.07 2.69
N ALA A 184 16.04 -15.23 3.00
CA ALA A 184 15.02 -14.24 2.67
C ALA A 184 15.39 -12.87 3.25
N ALA A 185 15.89 -12.82 4.50
CA ALA A 185 16.37 -11.58 5.10
C ALA A 185 17.47 -10.88 4.27
N GLU A 186 18.50 -11.62 3.86
CA GLU A 186 19.59 -11.06 3.03
C GLU A 186 19.10 -10.61 1.66
N ARG A 187 18.19 -11.37 1.02
CA ARG A 187 17.62 -11.00 -0.29
C ARG A 187 16.77 -9.74 -0.19
N LEU A 188 15.94 -9.61 0.86
CA LEU A 188 15.15 -8.39 1.13
C LEU A 188 16.04 -7.17 1.39
N GLN A 189 17.16 -7.37 2.10
CA GLN A 189 18.11 -6.30 2.42
C GLN A 189 18.76 -5.69 1.17
N VAL A 190 19.05 -6.49 0.15
CA VAL A 190 19.73 -6.04 -1.07
C VAL A 190 18.76 -5.61 -2.18
N THR A 191 17.45 -5.79 -1.99
CA THR A 191 16.44 -5.46 -3.00
C THR A 191 15.89 -4.06 -2.72
N SER A 192 16.06 -3.13 -3.68
CA SER A 192 15.74 -1.71 -3.47
C SER A 192 14.27 -1.49 -3.13
N ALA A 193 13.39 -2.31 -3.70
CA ALA A 193 11.95 -2.19 -3.50
C ALA A 193 11.46 -2.66 -2.12
N THR A 194 12.30 -3.32 -1.30
CA THR A 194 11.93 -3.90 0.00
C THR A 194 12.78 -3.40 1.16
N GLU A 195 13.47 -2.27 0.98
CA GLU A 195 14.31 -1.66 2.02
C GLU A 195 13.53 -1.36 3.30
N GLN A 196 12.31 -0.83 3.19
CA GLN A 196 11.46 -0.50 4.34
C GLN A 196 10.99 -1.76 5.06
N LEU A 197 10.65 -2.82 4.32
CA LEU A 197 10.30 -4.12 4.90
C LEU A 197 11.45 -4.70 5.71
N TYR A 198 12.67 -4.72 5.14
CA TYR A 198 13.84 -5.22 5.85
C TYR A 198 14.11 -4.43 7.14
N GLN A 199 14.00 -3.10 7.10
CA GLN A 199 14.14 -2.25 8.28
C GLN A 199 13.06 -2.54 9.33
N ALA A 200 11.81 -2.75 8.92
CA ALA A 200 10.73 -3.12 9.83
C ALA A 200 11.01 -4.48 10.51
N ILE A 201 11.47 -5.47 9.74
CA ILE A 201 11.88 -6.79 10.25
C ILE A 201 13.02 -6.67 11.28
N ASP A 202 14.05 -5.87 10.99
CA ASP A 202 15.18 -5.66 11.89
C ASP A 202 14.77 -4.94 13.17
N ASN A 203 14.03 -3.83 13.05
CA ASN A 203 13.53 -3.05 14.18
C ASN A 203 12.58 -3.84 15.08
N ALA A 204 11.76 -4.73 14.49
CA ALA A 204 10.87 -5.63 15.20
C ALA A 204 11.60 -6.81 15.86
N GLY A 205 12.91 -6.97 15.64
CA GLY A 205 13.70 -8.06 16.20
C GLY A 205 13.44 -9.42 15.52
N LEU A 206 12.95 -9.42 14.28
CA LEU A 206 12.60 -10.62 13.52
C LEU A 206 13.71 -11.05 12.53
N ALA A 207 14.79 -10.29 12.39
CA ALA A 207 15.88 -10.58 11.46
C ALA A 207 16.47 -12.00 11.62
N ASP A 208 16.69 -12.45 12.86
CA ASP A 208 17.18 -13.81 13.15
C ASP A 208 16.20 -14.89 12.68
N ALA A 209 14.89 -14.62 12.74
CA ALA A 209 13.86 -15.57 12.33
C ALA A 209 13.79 -15.68 10.79
N PHE A 210 13.84 -14.54 10.08
CA PHE A 210 13.90 -14.50 8.61
C PHE A 210 15.24 -14.97 8.03
N GLY A 211 16.31 -14.95 8.83
CA GLY A 211 17.63 -15.47 8.48
C GLY A 211 17.85 -16.94 8.85
N ASN A 212 16.88 -17.60 9.49
CA ASN A 212 17.04 -18.99 9.92
C ASN A 212 16.76 -19.97 8.76
N ALA A 213 17.73 -20.82 8.45
CA ALA A 213 17.62 -21.84 7.40
C ALA A 213 16.55 -22.91 7.66
N ASP A 214 16.15 -23.12 8.92
CA ASP A 214 15.10 -24.10 9.29
C ASP A 214 13.69 -23.57 9.00
N ASN A 215 13.55 -22.27 8.80
CA ASN A 215 12.28 -21.58 8.58
C ASN A 215 11.98 -21.49 7.08
N MET A 216 11.39 -22.54 6.52
CA MET A 216 11.00 -22.59 5.11
C MET A 216 9.69 -21.84 4.88
N TRP A 217 9.77 -20.60 4.40
CA TRP A 217 8.61 -19.71 4.35
C TRP A 217 8.27 -19.17 2.96
N THR A 218 7.00 -18.85 2.75
CA THR A 218 6.54 -17.93 1.71
C THR A 218 6.34 -16.56 2.33
N THR A 219 7.09 -15.56 1.88
CA THR A 219 6.96 -14.17 2.34
C THR A 219 6.28 -13.33 1.27
N PHE A 220 5.11 -12.77 1.59
CA PHE A 220 4.50 -11.71 0.79
C PHE A 220 5.14 -10.38 1.21
N ALA A 221 6.04 -9.85 0.38
CA ALA A 221 6.86 -8.70 0.72
C ALA A 221 6.24 -7.39 0.20
N PRO A 222 5.70 -6.51 1.08
CA PRO A 222 5.28 -5.18 0.66
C PRO A 222 6.45 -4.40 0.09
N ASN A 223 6.18 -3.65 -0.97
CA ASN A 223 7.15 -2.70 -1.50
C ASN A 223 7.28 -1.45 -0.61
N ASN A 224 8.27 -0.60 -0.85
CA ASN A 224 8.48 0.62 -0.06
C ASN A 224 7.26 1.56 -0.08
N ALA A 225 6.55 1.68 -1.22
CA ALA A 225 5.35 2.51 -1.30
C ALA A 225 4.22 1.99 -0.41
N ALA A 226 4.08 0.67 -0.27
CA ALA A 226 3.12 0.05 0.64
C ALA A 226 3.39 0.43 2.11
N PHE A 227 4.66 0.49 2.51
CA PHE A 227 5.05 0.97 3.84
C PHE A 227 4.89 2.48 4.01
N GLU A 228 5.17 3.28 2.99
CA GLU A 228 4.94 4.73 3.02
C GLU A 228 3.46 5.07 3.17
N ASN A 229 2.60 4.27 2.53
CA ASN A 229 1.14 4.40 2.59
C ASN A 229 0.52 3.74 3.83
N ALA A 230 1.31 3.08 4.68
CA ALA A 230 0.82 2.44 5.91
C ALA A 230 1.32 3.21 7.12
N ASP A 231 0.40 3.73 7.95
CA ASP A 231 0.79 4.36 9.21
C ASP A 231 0.91 3.31 10.31
N LEU A 232 2.17 2.91 10.55
CA LEU A 232 2.51 1.97 11.61
C LEU A 232 2.66 2.61 13.00
N SER A 233 2.62 3.94 13.11
CA SER A 233 2.95 4.65 14.36
C SER A 233 1.94 4.41 15.49
N GLY A 234 0.72 3.99 15.15
CA GLY A 234 -0.32 3.62 16.10
C GLY A 234 -0.22 2.20 16.65
N PHE A 235 0.61 1.33 16.06
CA PHE A 235 0.79 -0.04 16.52
C PHE A 235 1.94 -0.14 17.53
N SER A 236 1.76 -0.94 18.57
CA SER A 236 2.85 -1.32 19.47
C SER A 236 3.89 -2.21 18.78
N ASP A 237 5.10 -2.30 19.34
CA ASP A 237 6.15 -3.19 18.81
C ASP A 237 5.68 -4.66 18.66
N SER A 238 4.80 -5.11 19.57
CA SER A 238 4.22 -6.46 19.52
C SER A 238 3.18 -6.62 18.41
N GLU A 239 2.47 -5.56 18.06
CA GLU A 239 1.52 -5.56 16.95
C GLU A 239 2.25 -5.45 15.62
N VAL A 240 3.31 -4.64 15.52
CA VAL A 240 4.18 -4.60 14.34
C VAL A 240 4.81 -5.97 14.08
N GLN A 241 5.29 -6.68 15.12
CA GLN A 241 5.78 -8.06 14.96
C GLN A 241 4.71 -9.01 14.41
N GLN A 242 3.45 -8.86 14.85
CA GLN A 242 2.33 -9.67 14.37
C GLN A 242 1.96 -9.31 12.93
N ILE A 243 1.93 -8.03 12.57
CA ILE A 243 1.74 -7.56 11.18
C ILE A 243 2.80 -8.17 10.26
N LEU A 244 4.07 -8.13 10.64
CA LEU A 244 5.15 -8.71 9.83
C LEU A 244 5.03 -10.24 9.71
N GLN A 245 4.57 -10.94 10.75
CA GLN A 245 4.31 -12.39 10.69
C GLN A 245 3.05 -12.74 9.88
N TYR A 246 2.10 -11.82 9.76
CA TYR A 246 0.89 -12.00 8.95
C TYR A 246 1.19 -12.01 7.45
N HIS A 247 2.34 -11.46 7.04
CA HIS A 247 2.84 -11.53 5.67
C HIS A 247 3.53 -12.85 5.32
N VAL A 248 3.60 -13.80 6.25
CA VAL A 248 4.40 -15.01 6.11
C VAL A 248 3.51 -16.25 6.22
N LEU A 249 3.68 -17.18 5.29
CA LEU A 249 3.09 -18.52 5.37
C LEU A 249 4.17 -19.55 5.69
N ASP A 250 3.79 -20.59 6.43
CA ASP A 250 4.65 -21.76 6.64
C ASP A 250 4.68 -22.63 5.37
N GLY A 251 5.86 -23.09 5.00
CA GLY A 251 6.12 -23.82 3.75
C GLY A 251 6.42 -22.90 2.56
N VAL A 252 6.85 -23.51 1.46
CA VAL A 252 7.19 -22.82 0.21
C VAL A 252 6.10 -23.06 -0.82
N ASN A 253 5.47 -21.97 -1.24
CA ASN A 253 4.42 -21.92 -2.25
C ASN A 253 4.89 -21.01 -3.38
N SER A 254 5.13 -21.57 -4.56
CA SER A 254 5.42 -20.81 -5.77
C SER A 254 4.17 -20.08 -6.28
N SER A 255 4.36 -19.16 -7.22
CA SER A 255 3.24 -18.52 -7.92
C SER A 255 2.37 -19.56 -8.63
N ALA A 256 2.99 -20.60 -9.19
CA ALA A 256 2.28 -21.72 -9.82
C ALA A 256 1.45 -22.51 -8.80
N ASP A 257 1.98 -22.77 -7.60
CA ASP A 257 1.23 -23.43 -6.52
C ASP A 257 0.05 -22.55 -6.07
N LEU A 258 0.26 -21.24 -5.95
CA LEU A 258 -0.78 -20.29 -5.55
C LEU A 258 -1.92 -20.23 -6.58
N VAL A 259 -1.58 -20.11 -7.88
CA VAL A 259 -2.56 -20.11 -8.98
C VAL A 259 -3.32 -21.43 -9.04
N GLN A 260 -2.63 -22.56 -8.84
CA GLN A 260 -3.26 -23.87 -8.79
C GLN A 260 -4.24 -23.96 -7.62
N LEU A 261 -3.84 -23.46 -6.45
CA LEU A 261 -4.68 -23.44 -5.25
C LEU A 261 -5.94 -22.58 -5.46
N LEU A 262 -5.82 -21.41 -6.08
CA LEU A 262 -6.95 -20.55 -6.45
C LEU A 262 -7.88 -21.25 -7.45
N SER A 263 -7.31 -21.83 -8.50
CA SER A 263 -8.05 -22.58 -9.53
C SER A 263 -8.87 -23.74 -8.93
N ASP A 264 -8.30 -24.45 -7.96
CA ASP A 264 -8.95 -25.56 -7.28
C ASP A 264 -10.08 -25.11 -6.32
N ASN A 265 -10.06 -23.85 -5.89
CA ASN A 265 -11.02 -23.27 -4.94
C ASN A 265 -11.89 -22.14 -5.56
N ASN A 266 -12.19 -22.24 -6.85
CA ASN A 266 -13.10 -21.30 -7.53
C ASN A 266 -12.62 -19.83 -7.52
N GLY A 267 -11.32 -19.59 -7.50
CA GLY A 267 -10.72 -18.26 -7.55
C GLY A 267 -10.53 -17.60 -6.18
N GLU A 268 -10.83 -18.28 -5.06
CA GLU A 268 -10.63 -17.71 -3.72
C GLU A 268 -10.12 -18.79 -2.75
N VAL A 269 -9.12 -18.46 -1.94
CA VAL A 269 -8.61 -19.34 -0.90
C VAL A 269 -8.25 -18.57 0.36
N THR A 270 -8.44 -19.21 1.50
CA THR A 270 -8.05 -18.70 2.81
C THR A 270 -6.92 -19.57 3.37
N VAL A 271 -5.81 -18.93 3.79
CA VAL A 271 -4.60 -19.63 4.25
C VAL A 271 -4.12 -19.05 5.58
N THR A 272 -3.78 -19.93 6.52
CA THR A 272 -3.28 -19.51 7.84
C THR A 272 -1.85 -18.97 7.75
N THR A 273 -1.66 -17.77 8.29
CA THR A 273 -0.36 -17.08 8.37
C THR A 273 0.46 -17.54 9.58
N LEU A 274 1.73 -17.15 9.63
CA LEU A 274 2.60 -17.41 10.78
C LEU A 274 2.14 -16.67 12.05
N GLN A 275 1.47 -15.52 11.89
CA GLN A 275 0.84 -14.80 12.99
C GLN A 275 -0.32 -15.61 13.61
N GLY A 276 -0.98 -16.47 12.81
CA GLY A 276 -1.99 -17.43 13.25
C GLY A 276 -3.40 -17.14 12.72
N GLU A 277 -3.66 -15.93 12.24
CA GLU A 277 -4.88 -15.58 11.51
C GLU A 277 -4.77 -15.93 10.03
N ASP A 278 -5.93 -15.97 9.38
CA ASP A 278 -6.10 -16.41 8.01
C ASP A 278 -6.07 -15.21 7.04
N VAL A 279 -5.20 -15.28 6.03
CA VAL A 279 -5.21 -14.35 4.89
C VAL A 279 -6.10 -14.90 3.78
N THR A 280 -6.95 -14.06 3.20
CA THR A 280 -7.77 -14.41 2.03
C THR A 280 -7.07 -13.95 0.77
N ILE A 281 -6.97 -14.82 -0.23
CA ILE A 281 -6.36 -14.55 -1.53
C ILE A 281 -7.39 -14.84 -2.60
N THR A 282 -7.62 -13.89 -3.51
CA THR A 282 -8.68 -13.95 -4.52
C THR A 282 -8.12 -13.58 -5.90
N GLU A 283 -8.44 -14.38 -6.91
CA GLU A 283 -8.23 -14.07 -8.33
C GLU A 283 -9.46 -13.33 -8.87
N GLN A 284 -9.26 -12.10 -9.32
CA GLN A 284 -10.30 -11.26 -9.91
C GLN A 284 -10.59 -11.66 -11.36
N GLU A 285 -11.69 -11.16 -11.94
CA GLU A 285 -12.09 -11.47 -13.32
C GLU A 285 -11.05 -11.06 -14.39
N ASP A 286 -10.20 -10.08 -14.10
CA ASP A 286 -9.14 -9.61 -14.98
C ASP A 286 -7.81 -10.38 -14.81
N GLY A 287 -7.78 -11.36 -13.90
CA GLY A 287 -6.61 -12.19 -13.59
C GLY A 287 -5.66 -11.57 -12.55
N THR A 288 -6.00 -10.42 -11.96
CA THR A 288 -5.25 -9.87 -10.82
C THR A 288 -5.48 -10.73 -9.58
N ILE A 289 -4.43 -10.89 -8.76
CA ILE A 289 -4.51 -11.62 -7.48
C ILE A 289 -4.44 -10.61 -6.35
N VAL A 290 -5.51 -10.53 -5.56
CA VAL A 290 -5.65 -9.60 -4.45
C VAL A 290 -5.69 -10.35 -3.10
N PHE A 291 -5.28 -9.65 -2.05
CA PHE A 291 -5.27 -10.13 -0.68
C PHE A 291 -6.29 -9.38 0.16
N ASN A 292 -6.97 -10.07 1.07
CA ASN A 292 -7.95 -9.52 2.01
C ASN A 292 -9.01 -8.61 1.36
N GLY A 293 -9.47 -8.95 0.14
CA GLY A 293 -10.48 -8.15 -0.56
C GLY A 293 -9.95 -6.85 -1.17
N GLY A 294 -8.64 -6.76 -1.43
CA GLY A 294 -8.01 -5.61 -2.11
C GLY A 294 -7.00 -4.82 -1.27
N GLU A 295 -6.64 -5.29 -0.08
CA GLU A 295 -5.63 -4.62 0.77
C GLU A 295 -4.24 -4.61 0.14
N ALA A 296 -3.94 -5.63 -0.66
CA ALA A 296 -2.74 -5.68 -1.47
C ALA A 296 -3.03 -6.48 -2.74
N THR A 297 -2.22 -6.23 -3.77
CA THR A 297 -2.20 -6.93 -5.04
C THR A 297 -0.83 -7.58 -5.24
N LEU A 298 -0.83 -8.79 -5.78
CA LEU A 298 0.40 -9.51 -6.14
C LEU A 298 1.09 -8.83 -7.33
N ASN A 299 2.36 -8.47 -7.17
CA ASN A 299 3.17 -7.99 -8.29
C ASN A 299 3.69 -9.18 -9.11
N LEU A 300 2.98 -9.50 -10.21
CA LEU A 300 3.31 -10.61 -11.10
C LEU A 300 4.69 -10.50 -11.76
N ASP A 301 5.27 -9.30 -11.87
CA ASP A 301 6.63 -9.13 -12.40
C ASP A 301 7.71 -9.49 -11.36
N ARG A 302 7.33 -9.68 -10.08
CA ARG A 302 8.24 -9.89 -8.95
C ARG A 302 7.78 -11.02 -8.01
N VAL A 303 7.25 -12.09 -8.60
CA VAL A 303 6.97 -13.36 -7.92
C VAL A 303 8.16 -14.31 -7.96
N ASP A 304 8.10 -15.37 -7.17
CA ASP A 304 9.04 -16.48 -7.17
C ASP A 304 10.50 -16.10 -6.90
N GLN A 305 10.73 -15.06 -6.10
CA GLN A 305 12.07 -14.65 -5.71
C GLN A 305 12.63 -15.66 -4.69
N ARG A 306 13.30 -16.71 -5.20
CA ARG A 306 13.83 -17.83 -4.41
C ARG A 306 14.92 -17.37 -3.42
N ALA A 307 14.88 -17.95 -2.23
CA ALA A 307 15.88 -17.81 -1.19
C ALA A 307 16.20 -19.20 -0.60
N SER A 308 17.32 -19.32 0.11
CA SER A 308 17.79 -20.57 0.70
C SER A 308 16.83 -21.15 1.75
N ASN A 309 16.00 -20.29 2.35
CA ASN A 309 15.01 -20.65 3.36
C ASN A 309 13.58 -20.26 2.93
N GLY A 310 13.31 -20.14 1.62
CA GLY A 310 11.95 -19.85 1.20
C GLY A 310 11.80 -19.21 -0.15
N ILE A 311 10.68 -18.51 -0.30
CA ILE A 311 10.34 -17.77 -1.51
C ILE A 311 9.67 -16.45 -1.14
N ILE A 312 9.98 -15.41 -1.92
CA ILE A 312 9.42 -14.07 -1.73
C ILE A 312 8.54 -13.73 -2.92
N HIS A 313 7.35 -13.23 -2.65
CA HIS A 313 6.44 -12.66 -3.63
C HIS A 313 6.20 -11.21 -3.28
N GLN A 314 6.45 -10.27 -4.18
CA GLN A 314 6.20 -8.86 -3.88
C GLN A 314 4.71 -8.53 -3.96
N ILE A 315 4.23 -7.71 -3.02
CA ILE A 315 2.89 -7.12 -3.01
C ILE A 315 2.96 -5.59 -2.91
N ASP A 316 1.88 -4.90 -3.28
CA ASP A 316 1.81 -3.43 -3.29
C ASP A 316 1.07 -2.79 -2.09
N GLY A 317 0.66 -3.60 -1.12
CA GLY A 317 -0.04 -3.15 0.08
C GLY A 317 0.49 -3.86 1.34
N LEU A 318 0.21 -3.27 2.50
CA LEU A 318 0.54 -3.85 3.79
C LEU A 318 -0.68 -4.61 4.34
N LEU A 319 -0.54 -5.90 4.59
CA LEU A 319 -1.58 -6.75 5.14
C LEU A 319 -1.67 -6.57 6.66
N ILE A 320 -2.85 -6.18 7.15
CA ILE A 320 -3.11 -6.02 8.59
C ILE A 320 -3.94 -7.21 9.08
N PRO A 321 -3.57 -7.85 10.21
CA PRO A 321 -4.37 -8.93 10.79
C PRO A 321 -5.82 -8.47 11.06
N PRO A 322 -6.84 -9.26 10.68
CA PRO A 322 -8.24 -8.89 10.89
C PRO A 322 -8.64 -8.67 12.35
N SER A 323 -7.94 -9.28 13.32
CA SER A 323 -8.21 -9.07 14.74
C SER A 323 -7.78 -7.72 15.29
N PHE A 324 -6.97 -6.97 14.55
CA PHE A 324 -6.59 -5.62 14.94
C PHE A 324 -7.75 -4.71 14.59
N ASN A 325 -8.18 -3.86 15.55
CA ASN A 325 -9.06 -2.76 15.22
C ASN A 325 -8.36 -1.96 14.14
N GLN A 326 -9.04 -1.75 13.02
CA GLN A 326 -8.46 -1.09 11.87
C GLN A 326 -9.03 0.31 11.69
N SER A 327 -8.23 1.15 11.07
CA SER A 327 -8.73 2.31 10.36
C SER A 327 -8.31 2.26 8.90
N VAL A 328 -9.09 2.92 8.05
CA VAL A 328 -8.67 3.25 6.70
C VAL A 328 -9.02 4.68 6.35
N SER A 329 -8.01 5.39 5.88
CA SER A 329 -8.11 6.79 5.49
C SER A 329 -8.00 6.92 3.98
N TYR A 330 -8.82 7.80 3.41
CA TYR A 330 -8.77 8.17 2.00
C TYR A 330 -8.64 9.68 1.87
N ASP A 331 -7.76 10.12 0.97
CA ASP A 331 -7.54 11.53 0.71
C ASP A 331 -8.68 12.11 -0.12
N LEU A 332 -9.13 13.30 0.28
CA LEU A 332 -10.12 14.10 -0.42
C LEU A 332 -9.41 15.27 -1.09
N ALA A 333 -9.52 15.34 -2.41
CA ALA A 333 -8.92 16.41 -3.19
C ALA A 333 -9.82 17.65 -3.23
N ALA A 334 -9.19 18.81 -3.08
CA ALA A 334 -9.83 20.10 -3.24
C ALA A 334 -10.44 20.25 -4.64
N GLN A 335 -11.73 20.64 -4.70
CA GLN A 335 -12.43 20.88 -5.96
C GLN A 335 -12.57 22.39 -6.21
N SER A 336 -11.97 22.86 -7.30
CA SER A 336 -12.09 24.27 -7.69
C SER A 336 -13.53 24.61 -8.02
N ASN A 337 -13.98 25.75 -7.49
CA ASN A 337 -15.34 26.22 -7.65
C ASN A 337 -15.39 27.75 -7.83
N ASP A 338 -16.43 28.24 -8.49
CA ASP A 338 -16.70 29.67 -8.68
C ASP A 338 -17.49 30.29 -7.50
N GLY A 339 -17.54 29.59 -6.36
CA GLY A 339 -18.34 29.93 -5.18
C GLY A 339 -17.74 31.02 -4.29
N ASP A 340 -18.43 31.30 -3.18
CA ASP A 340 -18.02 32.31 -2.19
C ASP A 340 -17.02 31.73 -1.16
N VAL A 341 -16.83 30.41 -1.17
CA VAL A 341 -16.00 29.68 -0.21
C VAL A 341 -14.83 28.98 -0.90
N ALA A 342 -13.61 29.41 -0.56
CA ALA A 342 -12.32 28.87 -1.06
C ALA A 342 -12.33 28.54 -2.58
N PRO A 343 -11.90 29.46 -3.47
CA PRO A 343 -11.95 29.27 -4.93
C PRO A 343 -11.27 27.99 -5.45
N ASP A 344 -10.29 27.49 -4.70
CA ASP A 344 -9.52 26.30 -5.03
C ASP A 344 -10.08 25.02 -4.37
N GLY A 345 -11.17 25.11 -3.59
CA GLY A 345 -11.67 24.02 -2.73
C GLY A 345 -10.81 23.84 -1.47
N VAL A 346 -11.02 22.76 -0.73
CA VAL A 346 -10.13 22.34 0.37
C VAL A 346 -9.93 20.83 0.40
N SER A 347 -8.70 20.43 0.62
CA SER A 347 -8.33 19.03 0.81
C SER A 347 -8.67 18.55 2.21
N GLY A 348 -8.79 17.25 2.37
CA GLY A 348 -9.05 16.65 3.66
C GLY A 348 -8.94 15.16 3.60
N THR A 349 -9.45 14.51 4.63
CA THR A 349 -9.38 13.07 4.79
C THR A 349 -10.72 12.56 5.31
N VAL A 350 -11.18 11.45 4.73
CA VAL A 350 -12.21 10.62 5.34
C VAL A 350 -11.54 9.42 5.98
N THR A 351 -11.88 9.11 7.23
CA THR A 351 -11.35 7.92 7.89
C THR A 351 -12.49 7.05 8.41
N PHE A 352 -12.43 5.77 8.11
CA PHE A 352 -13.28 4.74 8.67
C PHE A 352 -12.53 4.09 9.83
N TRP A 353 -13.15 4.02 10.99
CA TRP A 353 -12.62 3.37 12.17
C TRP A 353 -13.54 2.22 12.52
N GLU A 354 -12.99 1.03 12.61
CA GLU A 354 -13.71 -0.11 13.15
C GLU A 354 -14.13 0.19 14.59
N ALA A 355 -15.44 0.12 14.86
CA ALA A 355 -16.04 0.43 16.15
C ALA A 355 -16.77 -0.77 16.78
N GLY A 356 -16.86 -1.88 16.04
CA GLY A 356 -17.52 -3.11 16.45
C GLY A 356 -17.91 -3.96 15.23
N PRO A 357 -18.50 -5.14 15.46
CA PRO A 357 -18.78 -6.10 14.38
C PRO A 357 -19.77 -5.58 13.33
N ASP A 358 -20.65 -4.65 13.69
CA ASP A 358 -21.66 -4.06 12.79
C ASP A 358 -21.60 -2.51 12.82
N GLN A 359 -20.50 -1.94 13.32
CA GLN A 359 -20.38 -0.49 13.50
C GLN A 359 -19.04 0.05 13.03
N THR A 360 -19.13 1.18 12.34
CA THR A 360 -17.98 1.96 11.87
C THR A 360 -18.16 3.40 12.29
N VAL A 361 -17.13 4.00 12.89
CA VAL A 361 -17.07 5.45 13.04
C VAL A 361 -16.46 6.02 11.77
N VAL A 362 -17.15 6.95 11.11
CA VAL A 362 -16.64 7.68 9.95
C VAL A 362 -16.30 9.09 10.41
N THR A 363 -15.04 9.49 10.28
CA THR A 363 -14.61 10.86 10.55
C THR A 363 -14.27 11.58 9.25
N LEU A 364 -14.55 12.88 9.22
CA LEU A 364 -14.05 13.79 8.18
C LEU A 364 -13.15 14.82 8.85
N GLU A 365 -12.07 15.18 8.18
CA GLU A 365 -11.14 16.24 8.58
C GLU A 365 -10.76 17.07 7.34
N LEU A 366 -10.75 18.40 7.46
CA LEU A 366 -10.28 19.31 6.42
C LEU A 366 -8.93 19.90 6.84
N ASP A 367 -7.92 19.85 5.98
CA ASP A 367 -6.50 20.13 6.32
C ASP A 367 -6.27 21.56 6.85
N ASP A 368 -6.96 22.54 6.26
CA ASP A 368 -6.89 23.95 6.64
C ASP A 368 -8.02 24.38 7.60
N GLY A 369 -8.75 23.40 8.14
CA GLY A 369 -10.01 23.61 8.84
C GLY A 369 -11.14 24.00 7.88
N ALA A 370 -12.26 24.45 8.43
CA ALA A 370 -13.42 24.74 7.60
C ALA A 370 -13.26 26.05 6.80
N THR A 371 -13.74 25.98 5.56
CA THR A 371 -13.37 26.89 4.47
C THR A 371 -14.07 28.25 4.55
N ASN A 372 -15.21 28.32 5.25
CA ASN A 372 -15.88 29.57 5.62
C ASN A 372 -16.60 29.41 6.96
N THR A 373 -16.27 30.29 7.92
CA THR A 373 -16.79 30.21 9.30
C THR A 373 -18.28 30.48 9.47
N ASN A 374 -18.97 30.86 8.40
CA ASN A 374 -20.38 31.23 8.41
C ASN A 374 -21.30 30.20 7.73
N VAL A 375 -20.77 29.05 7.29
CA VAL A 375 -21.56 27.99 6.66
C VAL A 375 -21.21 26.63 7.28
N ALA A 376 -22.12 25.67 7.15
CA ALA A 376 -21.82 24.27 7.42
C ALA A 376 -21.68 23.55 6.08
N HIS A 377 -20.79 22.56 6.01
CA HIS A 377 -20.50 21.79 4.80
C HIS A 377 -21.15 20.41 4.87
N PRO A 378 -22.27 20.18 4.17
CA PRO A 378 -22.90 18.86 4.11
C PRO A 378 -21.97 17.85 3.44
N ALA A 379 -21.96 16.62 3.92
CA ALA A 379 -21.09 15.57 3.41
C ALA A 379 -21.83 14.23 3.32
N HIS A 380 -21.56 13.48 2.25
CA HIS A 380 -22.23 12.22 1.96
C HIS A 380 -21.31 11.26 1.21
N ILE A 381 -21.57 9.97 1.36
CA ILE A 381 -20.97 8.92 0.53
C ILE A 381 -21.97 8.54 -0.56
N HIS A 382 -21.51 8.55 -1.80
CA HIS A 382 -22.24 8.06 -2.97
C HIS A 382 -21.77 6.67 -3.37
N ASP A 383 -22.69 5.89 -3.92
CA ASP A 383 -22.40 4.64 -4.62
C ASP A 383 -21.91 4.96 -6.05
N SER A 384 -20.77 4.40 -6.46
CA SER A 384 -20.15 4.72 -7.75
C SER A 384 -20.98 4.26 -8.96
N GLU A 385 -21.72 3.15 -8.83
CA GLU A 385 -22.49 2.59 -9.94
C GLU A 385 -23.80 3.36 -10.18
N SER A 386 -24.53 3.67 -9.12
CA SER A 386 -25.85 4.31 -9.18
C SER A 386 -25.77 5.84 -9.12
N GLY A 387 -24.75 6.40 -8.46
CA GLY A 387 -24.63 7.81 -8.12
C GLY A 387 -25.55 8.27 -6.98
N ASP A 388 -26.35 7.36 -6.41
CA ASP A 388 -27.25 7.67 -5.30
C ASP A 388 -26.46 7.86 -3.99
N ILE A 389 -27.01 8.63 -3.05
CA ILE A 389 -26.43 8.77 -1.72
C ILE A 389 -26.63 7.46 -0.96
N ALA A 390 -25.53 6.80 -0.60
CA ALA A 390 -25.52 5.59 0.19
C ALA A 390 -25.53 5.89 1.70
N ILE A 391 -24.77 6.91 2.14
CA ILE A 391 -24.62 7.26 3.56
C ILE A 391 -24.61 8.78 3.73
N TYR A 392 -25.47 9.28 4.61
CA TYR A 392 -25.41 10.65 5.10
C TYR A 392 -24.36 10.77 6.20
N LEU A 393 -23.39 11.66 6.03
CA LEU A 393 -22.37 11.96 7.03
C LEU A 393 -22.75 13.22 7.80
N THR A 394 -22.11 13.41 8.95
CA THR A 394 -22.31 14.63 9.73
C THR A 394 -21.68 15.82 9.00
N PRO A 395 -22.40 16.94 8.80
CA PRO A 395 -21.82 18.15 8.23
C PRO A 395 -20.62 18.65 9.02
N ILE A 396 -19.67 19.27 8.32
CA ILE A 396 -18.50 19.88 8.94
C ILE A 396 -18.85 21.32 9.32
N ASP A 397 -18.56 21.72 10.57
CA ASP A 397 -18.80 23.09 11.03
C ASP A 397 -17.76 24.04 10.44
N GLY A 398 -18.23 25.07 9.72
CA GLY A 398 -17.45 26.25 9.36
C GLY A 398 -16.81 26.95 10.54
N SER A 399 -17.58 27.08 11.63
CA SER A 399 -17.35 28.09 12.66
C SER A 399 -16.26 27.71 13.67
N GLY A 400 -15.69 28.71 14.36
CA GLY A 400 -15.04 28.50 15.66
C GLY A 400 -13.79 27.62 15.73
N GLY A 401 -13.16 27.27 14.61
CA GLY A 401 -12.06 26.30 14.55
C GLY A 401 -12.51 24.86 14.26
N GLY A 402 -13.75 24.69 13.76
CA GLY A 402 -14.26 23.47 13.16
C GLY A 402 -13.56 23.11 11.86
N GLY A 403 -13.68 21.84 11.49
CA GLY A 403 -12.89 21.17 10.46
C GLY A 403 -13.04 19.66 10.53
N THR A 404 -13.49 19.15 11.69
CA THR A 404 -13.79 17.74 11.90
C THR A 404 -15.27 17.45 12.12
N SER A 405 -15.72 16.29 11.65
CA SER A 405 -17.01 15.70 12.00
C SER A 405 -16.88 14.19 12.18
N ALA A 406 -17.85 13.58 12.86
CA ALA A 406 -17.91 12.13 13.01
C ALA A 406 -19.33 11.62 12.83
N ARG A 407 -19.48 10.39 12.32
CA ARG A 407 -20.77 9.69 12.22
C ARG A 407 -20.56 8.24 12.63
N LEU A 408 -21.40 7.75 13.53
CA LEU A 408 -21.50 6.32 13.78
C LEU A 408 -22.43 5.71 12.73
N VAL A 409 -21.92 4.79 11.94
CA VAL A 409 -22.63 4.10 10.86
C VAL A 409 -22.86 2.67 11.30
N ASP A 410 -24.12 2.23 11.25
CA ASP A 410 -24.54 0.85 11.58
C ASP A 410 -24.26 -0.09 10.39
N ARG A 411 -23.00 -0.12 9.94
CA ARG A 411 -22.46 -1.04 8.93
C ARG A 411 -21.09 -1.54 9.40
N PRO A 412 -20.75 -2.81 9.15
CA PRO A 412 -19.42 -3.35 9.45
C PRO A 412 -18.32 -2.60 8.70
N PHE A 413 -17.16 -2.48 9.35
CA PHE A 413 -15.98 -1.82 8.76
C PHE A 413 -15.58 -2.43 7.42
N SER A 414 -15.54 -3.76 7.34
CA SER A 414 -15.18 -4.49 6.13
C SER A 414 -16.08 -4.16 4.93
N GLU A 415 -17.37 -3.89 5.17
CA GLU A 415 -18.31 -3.52 4.12
C GLU A 415 -18.04 -2.11 3.61
N LEU A 416 -17.76 -1.14 4.50
CA LEU A 416 -17.44 0.23 4.09
C LEU A 416 -16.04 0.33 3.46
N ALA A 417 -15.06 -0.39 3.99
CA ALA A 417 -13.71 -0.43 3.45
C ALA A 417 -13.62 -1.08 2.06
N ALA A 418 -14.58 -1.93 1.68
CA ALA A 418 -14.68 -2.54 0.36
C ALA A 418 -15.79 -1.92 -0.51
N PHE A 419 -16.45 -0.86 -0.04
CA PHE A 419 -17.56 -0.23 -0.75
C PHE A 419 -17.04 0.58 -1.95
N ASP A 420 -17.49 0.30 -3.16
CA ASP A 420 -17.17 1.12 -4.33
C ASP A 420 -17.97 2.44 -4.29
N GLY A 421 -17.33 3.51 -3.83
CA GLY A 421 -18.01 4.79 -3.66
C GLY A 421 -17.08 6.00 -3.75
N TYR A 422 -17.67 7.17 -3.51
CA TYR A 422 -16.93 8.41 -3.37
C TYR A 422 -17.59 9.35 -2.35
N VAL A 423 -16.78 10.15 -1.65
CA VAL A 423 -17.24 11.18 -0.72
C VAL A 423 -17.37 12.50 -1.45
N ASN A 424 -18.48 13.21 -1.21
CA ASN A 424 -18.63 14.61 -1.58
C ASN A 424 -18.81 15.47 -0.34
N ILE A 425 -18.09 16.59 -0.30
CA ILE A 425 -18.28 17.67 0.66
C ILE A 425 -18.74 18.91 -0.11
N HIS A 426 -19.89 19.45 0.26
CA HIS A 426 -20.52 20.57 -0.44
C HIS A 426 -20.16 21.93 0.17
N GLU A 427 -20.26 22.98 -0.64
CA GLU A 427 -19.95 24.35 -0.22
C GLU A 427 -20.81 24.79 0.97
N SER A 428 -22.12 24.57 0.90
CA SER A 428 -23.04 24.86 1.99
C SER A 428 -24.40 24.23 1.76
N VAL A 429 -25.27 24.27 2.78
CA VAL A 429 -26.71 23.95 2.64
C VAL A 429 -27.46 24.85 1.64
N GLU A 430 -26.98 26.07 1.39
CA GLU A 430 -27.57 26.97 0.39
C GLU A 430 -27.06 26.67 -1.03
N ASN A 431 -25.89 26.04 -1.15
CA ASN A 431 -25.25 25.71 -2.42
C ASN A 431 -24.82 24.24 -2.52
N LEU A 432 -25.78 23.32 -2.34
CA LEU A 432 -25.57 21.87 -2.49
C LEU A 432 -25.11 21.47 -3.90
N GLY A 433 -25.26 22.33 -4.91
CA GLY A 433 -24.78 22.05 -6.27
C GLY A 433 -23.26 22.19 -6.43
N THR A 434 -22.58 22.82 -5.46
CA THR A 434 -21.13 23.03 -5.50
C THR A 434 -20.44 22.07 -4.55
N VAL A 435 -19.50 21.29 -5.09
CA VAL A 435 -18.60 20.41 -4.32
C VAL A 435 -17.29 21.17 -4.09
N VAL A 436 -16.79 21.15 -2.86
CA VAL A 436 -15.54 21.80 -2.45
C VAL A 436 -14.42 20.80 -2.14
N SER A 437 -14.77 19.55 -1.87
CA SER A 437 -13.84 18.44 -1.65
C SER A 437 -14.47 17.13 -2.09
N GLN A 438 -13.68 16.26 -2.73
CA GLN A 438 -14.14 14.95 -3.23
C GLN A 438 -12.99 13.95 -3.25
N GLY A 439 -13.30 12.67 -3.00
CA GLY A 439 -12.36 11.56 -3.18
C GLY A 439 -13.08 10.22 -3.28
N ASP A 440 -12.50 9.31 -4.05
CA ASP A 440 -12.95 7.91 -4.16
C ASP A 440 -12.63 7.14 -2.86
N ILE A 441 -13.41 6.11 -2.55
CA ILE A 441 -13.27 5.29 -1.33
C ILE A 441 -13.49 3.81 -1.60
N GLY A 442 -12.89 2.96 -0.78
CA GLY A 442 -13.11 1.52 -0.82
C GLY A 442 -12.59 0.87 -2.11
N ALA A 443 -13.42 0.10 -2.82
CA ALA A 443 -12.93 -0.77 -3.90
C ALA A 443 -12.32 -0.03 -5.11
N ASN A 444 -12.61 1.26 -5.29
CA ASN A 444 -12.08 2.08 -6.38
C ASN A 444 -10.96 3.04 -5.94
N ALA A 445 -10.49 2.94 -4.68
CA ALA A 445 -9.46 3.80 -4.14
C ALA A 445 -8.46 3.05 -3.25
N THR A 446 -7.20 3.44 -3.32
CA THR A 446 -6.19 2.94 -2.39
C THR A 446 -6.31 3.71 -1.07
N GLY A 447 -6.70 3.02 -0.01
CA GLY A 447 -6.77 3.58 1.34
C GLY A 447 -5.49 3.37 2.14
N THR A 448 -5.19 4.32 3.03
CA THR A 448 -4.10 4.20 4.01
C THR A 448 -4.63 3.45 5.23
N ARG A 449 -4.13 2.23 5.48
CA ARG A 449 -4.48 1.44 6.67
C ARG A 449 -3.63 1.89 7.86
N ALA A 450 -4.25 1.94 9.03
CA ALA A 450 -3.57 2.23 10.29
C ALA A 450 -4.25 1.50 11.46
N ALA A 451 -3.68 1.65 12.65
CA ALA A 451 -4.32 1.20 13.87
C ALA A 451 -5.68 1.90 14.02
N GLY A 452 -6.70 1.13 14.39
CA GLY A 452 -8.02 1.63 14.71
C GLY A 452 -8.07 2.30 16.08
N LEU A 453 -9.28 2.51 16.58
CA LEU A 453 -9.47 3.04 17.93
C LEU A 453 -9.19 1.94 18.97
N ASP A 454 -8.50 2.27 20.06
CA ASP A 454 -8.37 1.40 21.24
C ASP A 454 -9.69 1.39 22.01
N LEU A 455 -10.66 0.64 21.48
CA LEU A 455 -12.03 0.62 21.99
C LEU A 455 -12.10 -0.03 23.36
N VAL A 456 -12.95 0.52 24.23
CA VAL A 456 -13.29 -0.14 25.49
C VAL A 456 -14.20 -1.34 25.24
N ASP A 457 -13.97 -2.46 25.94
CA ASP A 457 -14.77 -3.69 25.79
C ASP A 457 -16.27 -3.51 26.07
N ASN A 458 -16.61 -2.59 26.96
CA ASN A 458 -17.98 -2.36 27.44
C ASN A 458 -18.28 -0.87 27.44
N PRO A 459 -18.55 -0.27 26.27
CA PRO A 459 -18.76 1.16 26.17
C PRO A 459 -19.97 1.60 26.97
N ARG A 460 -19.81 2.68 27.74
CA ARG A 460 -20.88 3.32 28.51
C ARG A 460 -21.54 4.42 27.67
N SER A 461 -22.83 4.66 27.89
CA SER A 461 -23.56 5.78 27.28
C SER A 461 -24.41 6.51 28.32
N GLU A 462 -24.49 7.84 28.21
CA GLU A 462 -25.42 8.69 28.96
C GLU A 462 -26.12 9.65 28.00
N THR A 463 -27.44 9.80 28.13
CA THR A 463 -28.24 10.68 27.26
C THR A 463 -28.92 11.77 28.08
N TYR A 464 -28.75 13.01 27.65
CA TYR A 464 -29.36 14.21 28.24
C TYR A 464 -30.44 14.75 27.31
N THR A 465 -31.58 15.16 27.88
CA THR A 465 -32.67 15.78 27.11
C THR A 465 -32.35 17.25 26.87
N LEU A 466 -32.62 17.73 25.64
CA LEU A 466 -32.58 19.13 25.27
C LEU A 466 -34.01 19.63 25.08
N ASP A 467 -34.42 20.60 25.88
CA ASP A 467 -35.73 21.21 25.79
C ASP A 467 -35.80 22.15 24.58
N ALA A 468 -36.98 22.22 23.95
CA ALA A 468 -37.25 23.20 22.91
C ALA A 468 -37.12 24.62 23.47
N ASN A 469 -36.25 25.42 22.87
CA ASN A 469 -36.04 26.80 23.28
C ASN A 469 -36.64 27.76 22.26
N SER A 470 -37.73 28.42 22.63
CA SER A 470 -38.36 29.41 21.76
C SER A 470 -37.44 30.61 21.58
N ASN A 471 -37.08 30.87 20.34
CA ASN A 471 -36.22 31.95 19.90
C ASN A 471 -36.98 32.73 18.84
N ASP A 472 -36.89 34.05 18.78
CA ASP A 472 -37.62 34.84 17.77
C ASP A 472 -37.09 34.64 16.32
N GLY A 473 -36.43 33.51 16.05
CA GLY A 473 -35.91 33.08 14.76
C GLY A 473 -36.99 32.70 13.75
N SER A 474 -36.59 32.59 12.50
CA SER A 474 -37.49 32.33 11.36
C SER A 474 -37.64 30.85 11.00
N VAL A 475 -36.65 30.01 11.31
CA VAL A 475 -36.58 28.59 10.95
C VAL A 475 -37.37 27.76 11.97
N ALA A 476 -37.08 27.95 13.26
CA ALA A 476 -37.73 27.21 14.34
C ALA A 476 -38.08 28.10 15.54
N PRO A 477 -39.05 29.03 15.37
CA PRO A 477 -39.39 30.01 16.42
C PRO A 477 -39.89 29.38 17.73
N GLY A 478 -40.49 28.19 17.66
CA GLY A 478 -40.96 27.45 18.82
C GLY A 478 -39.86 26.69 19.57
N GLY A 479 -38.65 26.65 19.02
CA GLY A 479 -37.62 25.68 19.41
C GLY A 479 -37.90 24.28 18.90
N ILE A 480 -36.92 23.40 19.05
CA ILE A 480 -36.98 22.00 18.65
C ILE A 480 -36.45 21.19 19.83
N PRO A 481 -37.23 20.26 20.40
CA PRO A 481 -36.72 19.38 21.44
C PRO A 481 -35.68 18.43 20.85
N GLY A 482 -34.80 17.90 21.68
CA GLY A 482 -33.75 17.01 21.21
C GLY A 482 -33.08 16.26 22.35
N SER A 483 -31.92 15.72 22.04
CA SER A 483 -31.06 15.05 23.03
C SER A 483 -29.60 15.19 22.63
N VAL A 484 -28.73 15.05 23.62
CA VAL A 484 -27.30 14.82 23.41
C VAL A 484 -26.91 13.53 24.12
N GLU A 485 -26.21 12.65 23.41
CA GLU A 485 -25.70 11.38 23.92
C GLU A 485 -24.18 11.42 23.97
N PHE A 486 -23.61 11.00 25.09
CA PHE A 486 -22.18 10.74 25.25
C PHE A 486 -21.97 9.24 25.23
N LEU A 487 -21.17 8.75 24.28
CA LEU A 487 -20.79 7.35 24.14
C LEU A 487 -19.28 7.22 24.35
N GLU A 488 -18.88 6.46 25.35
CA GLU A 488 -17.47 6.10 25.58
C GLU A 488 -16.97 5.25 24.41
N LEU A 489 -15.93 5.70 23.70
CA LEU A 489 -15.29 4.90 22.66
C LEU A 489 -13.97 4.32 23.15
N THR A 490 -13.08 5.18 23.63
CA THR A 490 -11.78 4.78 24.18
C THR A 490 -11.62 5.34 25.59
N ASN A 491 -10.50 5.04 26.24
CA ASN A 491 -10.17 5.61 27.55
C ASN A 491 -10.02 7.15 27.53
N SER A 492 -9.79 7.76 26.37
CA SER A 492 -9.57 9.20 26.19
C SER A 492 -10.49 9.87 25.19
N LEU A 493 -11.30 9.12 24.43
CA LEU A 493 -12.21 9.65 23.42
C LEU A 493 -13.66 9.33 23.75
N THR A 494 -14.51 10.35 23.62
CA THR A 494 -15.96 10.22 23.72
C THR A 494 -16.62 10.66 22.42
N PHE A 495 -17.49 9.82 21.86
CA PHE A 495 -18.36 10.21 20.77
C PHE A 495 -19.57 10.97 21.33
N VAL A 496 -19.74 12.20 20.89
CA VAL A 496 -20.87 13.06 21.28
C VAL A 496 -21.83 13.17 20.11
N GLN A 497 -23.05 12.68 20.29
CA GLN A 497 -24.11 12.74 19.29
C GLN A 497 -25.19 13.74 19.73
N VAL A 498 -25.55 14.67 18.86
CA VAL A 498 -26.71 15.55 19.05
C VAL A 498 -27.82 15.10 18.11
N SER A 499 -29.06 15.08 18.60
CA SER A 499 -30.24 14.70 17.81
C SER A 499 -31.37 15.68 18.08
N LEU A 500 -32.08 16.11 17.03
CA LEU A 500 -33.25 16.98 17.13
C LEU A 500 -34.52 16.20 16.76
N ASP A 501 -35.55 16.27 17.59
CA ASP A 501 -36.85 15.67 17.29
C ASP A 501 -37.65 16.63 16.39
N THR A 502 -37.44 16.48 15.09
CA THR A 502 -38.09 17.28 14.05
C THR A 502 -39.47 16.75 13.63
N GLY A 503 -39.94 15.63 14.21
CA GLY A 503 -41.27 15.08 13.94
C GLY A 503 -41.49 14.56 12.51
N ASN A 504 -40.48 13.90 11.92
CA ASN A 504 -40.44 13.36 10.54
C ASN A 504 -40.26 14.39 9.41
N GLY A 505 -39.54 15.48 9.67
CA GLY A 505 -39.21 16.42 8.62
C GLY A 505 -38.22 17.44 9.10
N ALA A 506 -37.00 17.33 8.59
CA ALA A 506 -36.09 18.43 8.30
C ALA A 506 -36.61 19.81 8.74
N THR A 507 -35.92 20.48 9.67
CA THR A 507 -36.16 21.89 10.04
C THR A 507 -36.17 22.82 8.83
N GLY A 508 -35.63 22.32 7.71
CA GLY A 508 -35.74 22.75 6.34
C GLY A 508 -34.47 22.28 5.63
N ALA A 509 -34.56 21.81 4.39
CA ALA A 509 -33.42 21.24 3.64
C ALA A 509 -32.22 22.20 3.43
N ASN A 510 -32.33 23.45 3.89
CA ASN A 510 -31.35 24.51 3.68
C ASN A 510 -30.80 25.07 5.01
N VAL A 511 -30.93 24.35 6.12
CA VAL A 511 -30.43 24.82 7.42
C VAL A 511 -29.61 23.73 8.10
N SER A 512 -28.48 24.13 8.64
CA SER A 512 -27.66 23.30 9.51
C SER A 512 -27.57 23.99 10.87
N HIS A 513 -27.73 23.23 11.96
CA HIS A 513 -27.86 23.74 13.32
C HIS A 513 -26.57 23.52 14.10
N PRO A 514 -25.70 24.54 14.27
CA PRO A 514 -24.49 24.41 15.08
C PRO A 514 -24.83 24.03 16.51
N ALA A 515 -23.97 23.21 17.12
CA ALA A 515 -24.15 22.78 18.50
C ALA A 515 -22.85 22.98 19.29
N HIS A 516 -22.98 23.40 20.54
CA HIS A 516 -21.85 23.65 21.42
C HIS A 516 -22.14 23.18 22.84
N ILE A 517 -21.11 22.68 23.52
CA ILE A 517 -21.11 22.50 24.97
C ILE A 517 -20.51 23.74 25.60
N HIS A 518 -21.24 24.32 26.53
CA HIS A 518 -20.82 25.47 27.33
C HIS A 518 -20.57 25.07 28.77
N ASN A 519 -19.69 25.80 29.46
CA ASN A 519 -19.54 25.67 30.91
C ASN A 519 -20.71 26.30 31.69
N GLY A 520 -20.97 25.84 32.91
CA GLY A 520 -22.06 26.33 33.75
C GLY A 520 -23.44 25.77 33.35
N SER A 521 -24.52 26.52 33.60
CA SER A 521 -25.89 26.04 33.38
C SER A 521 -26.64 26.81 32.29
N ALA A 522 -27.60 26.16 31.66
CA ALA A 522 -28.48 26.74 30.64
C ALA A 522 -29.14 28.06 31.09
N GLY A 523 -29.48 28.18 32.38
CA GLY A 523 -30.11 29.38 32.95
C GLY A 523 -29.14 30.53 33.27
N SER A 524 -27.86 30.24 33.49
CA SER A 524 -26.84 31.24 33.83
C SER A 524 -25.97 31.64 32.64
N GLY A 525 -25.88 30.77 31.62
CA GLY A 525 -24.94 30.89 30.51
C GLY A 525 -23.50 30.57 30.91
N GLY A 526 -22.64 30.50 29.89
CA GLY A 526 -21.19 30.32 30.01
C GLY A 526 -20.48 30.35 28.67
N ASP A 527 -19.15 30.25 28.71
CA ASP A 527 -18.30 30.23 27.52
C ASP A 527 -18.39 28.86 26.82
N ILE A 528 -18.14 28.81 25.51
CA ILE A 528 -18.06 27.56 24.76
C ILE A 528 -16.80 26.81 25.20
N GLU A 529 -16.97 25.58 25.65
CA GLU A 529 -15.88 24.68 25.98
C GLU A 529 -15.59 23.73 24.82
N TYR A 530 -16.64 23.15 24.22
CA TYR A 530 -16.49 22.21 23.10
C TYR A 530 -17.39 22.58 21.94
N TYR A 531 -16.79 22.70 20.76
CA TYR A 531 -17.52 22.82 19.50
C TYR A 531 -17.96 21.44 19.03
N LEU A 532 -19.26 21.24 18.81
CA LEU A 532 -19.81 20.01 18.24
C LEU A 532 -20.13 20.21 16.76
N SER A 533 -20.30 19.11 16.03
CA SER A 533 -20.67 19.19 14.62
C SER A 533 -22.14 19.60 14.47
N PRO A 534 -22.49 20.36 13.42
CA PRO A 534 -23.83 20.88 13.24
C PRO A 534 -24.80 19.76 12.90
N VAL A 535 -26.03 19.83 13.43
CA VAL A 535 -27.10 18.93 13.04
C VAL A 535 -27.57 19.31 11.64
N ASP A 536 -27.50 18.36 10.71
CA ASP A 536 -28.04 18.55 9.36
C ASP A 536 -29.57 18.63 9.42
N GLY A 537 -30.12 19.79 9.07
CA GLY A 537 -31.56 19.96 8.98
C GLY A 537 -32.18 19.27 7.77
N SER A 538 -31.41 18.66 6.87
CA SER A 538 -31.89 17.83 5.75
C SER A 538 -31.85 16.32 6.04
N ASP A 539 -31.04 15.88 7.01
CA ASP A 539 -31.00 14.49 7.49
C ASP A 539 -32.36 14.15 8.11
N THR A 540 -32.98 13.06 7.67
CA THR A 540 -34.27 12.60 8.19
C THR A 540 -34.19 12.19 9.66
N ASP A 541 -33.01 11.78 10.12
CA ASP A 541 -32.77 11.47 11.52
C ASP A 541 -32.36 12.72 12.33
N ALA A 542 -32.00 13.81 11.65
CA ALA A 542 -31.51 15.06 12.24
C ALA A 542 -30.46 14.81 13.34
N ARG A 543 -29.42 14.04 13.00
CA ARG A 543 -28.32 13.68 13.91
C ARG A 543 -27.01 14.33 13.48
N SER A 544 -26.17 14.70 14.44
CA SER A 544 -24.75 15.01 14.23
C SER A 544 -23.89 14.28 15.24
N GLY A 545 -22.64 14.01 14.89
CA GLY A 545 -21.65 13.39 15.77
C GLY A 545 -20.29 14.09 15.70
N LYS A 546 -19.56 14.04 16.81
CA LYS A 546 -18.16 14.46 16.88
C LYS A 546 -17.37 13.60 17.86
N LEU A 547 -16.11 13.30 17.55
CA LEU A 547 -15.16 12.78 18.51
C LEU A 547 -14.60 13.93 19.34
N VAL A 548 -14.82 13.87 20.66
CA VAL A 548 -14.25 14.82 21.61
C VAL A 548 -13.07 14.14 22.30
N ASP A 549 -11.91 14.82 22.29
CA ASP A 549 -10.67 14.36 22.93
C ASP A 549 -10.71 14.52 24.45
N GLU A 550 -11.73 13.93 25.07
CA GLU A 550 -11.95 13.87 26.50
C GLU A 550 -12.52 12.52 26.90
N SER A 551 -12.11 12.05 28.07
CA SER A 551 -12.64 10.81 28.64
C SER A 551 -14.13 10.93 28.95
N TYR A 552 -14.85 9.81 28.85
CA TYR A 552 -16.28 9.75 29.16
C TYR A 552 -16.60 10.27 30.57
N ASP A 553 -15.77 9.91 31.55
CA ASP A 553 -15.94 10.35 32.94
C ASP A 553 -15.72 11.86 33.10
N THR A 554 -14.85 12.47 32.28
CA THR A 554 -14.69 13.93 32.25
C THR A 554 -15.97 14.60 31.78
N LEU A 555 -16.53 14.18 30.64
CA LEU A 555 -17.70 14.82 30.04
C LEU A 555 -18.98 14.60 30.84
N VAL A 556 -19.20 13.39 31.36
CA VAL A 556 -20.34 13.12 32.26
C VAL A 556 -20.18 13.82 33.61
N GLY A 557 -18.95 14.08 34.05
CA GLY A 557 -18.68 14.87 35.24
C GLY A 557 -18.74 16.39 35.02
N PHE A 558 -18.82 16.85 33.77
CA PHE A 558 -18.68 18.26 33.42
C PHE A 558 -19.88 19.10 33.88
N ASP A 559 -19.61 20.23 34.52
CA ASP A 559 -20.60 21.24 34.90
C ASP A 559 -20.88 22.10 33.66
N GLY A 560 -21.84 21.66 32.84
CA GLY A 560 -22.10 22.28 31.54
C GLY A 560 -23.55 22.21 31.06
N TYR A 561 -23.78 22.79 29.89
CA TYR A 561 -25.04 22.73 29.16
C TYR A 561 -24.78 22.75 27.65
N VAL A 562 -25.70 22.18 26.87
CA VAL A 562 -25.65 22.20 25.42
C VAL A 562 -26.60 23.26 24.86
N ASN A 563 -26.13 23.98 23.86
CA ASN A 563 -26.94 24.80 22.98
C ASN A 563 -26.94 24.22 21.57
N VAL A 564 -28.10 24.19 20.94
CA VAL A 564 -28.24 23.99 19.50
C VAL A 564 -28.82 25.27 18.90
N HIS A 565 -28.15 25.81 17.90
CA HIS A 565 -28.44 27.12 17.32
C HIS A 565 -29.32 27.00 16.07
N GLU A 566 -30.03 28.07 15.73
CA GLU A 566 -30.94 28.11 14.59
C GLU A 566 -30.21 27.89 13.27
N SER A 567 -29.07 28.55 13.08
CA SER A 567 -28.20 28.36 11.91
C SER A 567 -26.84 29.00 12.17
N VAL A 568 -25.85 28.72 11.30
CA VAL A 568 -24.55 29.40 11.35
C VAL A 568 -24.70 30.92 11.16
N ALA A 569 -25.66 31.37 10.36
CA ALA A 569 -25.96 32.81 10.19
C ALA A 569 -26.66 33.44 11.40
N ASN A 570 -27.35 32.64 12.23
CA ASN A 570 -28.16 33.09 13.36
C ASN A 570 -27.75 32.40 14.68
N LEU A 571 -26.46 32.37 15.00
CA LEU A 571 -25.94 31.79 16.26
C LEU A 571 -26.56 32.39 17.53
N GLY A 572 -27.13 33.60 17.47
CA GLY A 572 -27.83 34.20 18.62
C GLY A 572 -29.14 33.51 19.00
N ASN A 573 -29.75 32.75 18.08
CA ASN A 573 -31.03 32.10 18.27
C ASN A 573 -30.80 30.63 18.64
N VAL A 574 -31.11 30.25 19.87
CA VAL A 574 -30.98 28.86 20.35
C VAL A 574 -32.31 28.15 20.16
N VAL A 575 -32.32 27.03 19.42
CA VAL A 575 -33.51 26.21 19.14
C VAL A 575 -33.70 25.08 20.13
N SER A 576 -32.61 24.55 20.71
CA SER A 576 -32.65 23.47 21.70
C SER A 576 -31.60 23.73 22.77
N GLN A 577 -31.93 23.44 24.04
CA GLN A 577 -31.03 23.68 25.16
C GLN A 577 -31.27 22.69 26.30
N GLY A 578 -30.21 22.23 26.97
CA GLY A 578 -30.32 21.40 28.17
C GLY A 578 -29.04 21.33 28.97
N ASN A 579 -29.15 21.15 30.29
CA ASN A 579 -27.99 20.91 31.15
C ASN A 579 -27.43 19.50 30.92
N ILE A 580 -26.14 19.35 31.12
CA ILE A 580 -25.43 18.07 31.02
C ILE A 580 -24.55 17.84 32.25
N GLY A 581 -24.08 16.60 32.40
CA GLY A 581 -23.16 16.18 33.43
C GLY A 581 -23.61 16.54 34.84
N ALA A 582 -22.76 17.23 35.60
CA ALA A 582 -23.01 17.56 37.00
C ALA A 582 -24.21 18.53 37.23
N ASN A 583 -24.70 19.17 36.17
CA ASN A 583 -25.81 20.12 36.22
C ASN A 583 -27.19 19.53 35.87
N ASN A 584 -27.24 18.26 35.47
CA ASN A 584 -28.49 17.59 35.10
C ASN A 584 -29.27 17.09 36.32
#